data_AF-A0A7V3RYJ9-F1
#
_entry.id   AF-A0A7V3RYJ9-F1
#
_cell.length_a   1.000
_cell.length_b   1.000
_cell.length_c   1.000
_cell.angle_alpha   90.00
_cell.angle_beta   90.00
_cell.angle_gamma   90.00
#
_symmetry.space_group_name_H-M   'P 1'
#
loop_
_entity.id
_entity.type
_entity.pdbx_description
1 polymer ?
#
loop_
_entity_poly.entity_id
_entity_poly.type
_entity_poly.pdbx_seq_one_letter_code
_entity_poly.pdbx_strand_id
1 'polypeptide(L)'
;WPEDFAKMDQKGQYLTIENLLYYDTLNKAADMARILGRSEDEIKWRAAAAELKDAINKNLYDPATKAYLDSSGSRERHQGASALALQVGVVPESERKAVMDYVKNQGFGTSIVLAYNLMEMLYDNDEGEFAYSLVNSENFPGWGYMLKKGATSTWESWVGPINLITYEHPFAAFMARFFISGLVGIKPAAPGFAEIEIRPHPAGDLKWAKARMRILPGEVAASWEKSNDGFKLAVETPGNTRARICIPVPADTEVKILESGKKLWPERELGADPNIKFLQQENNYIDFEVGSGTYSFQAL
;
A
#
# COMPACT_ATOMS: atom_id res chain seq x y z
N TRP A 1 -16.72 -19.70 15.85
CA TRP A 1 -15.48 -19.33 15.16
C TRP A 1 -14.30 -19.49 16.12
N PRO A 2 -13.22 -20.16 15.71
CA PRO A 2 -12.06 -20.45 16.54
C PRO A 2 -11.43 -19.20 17.15
N GLU A 3 -10.70 -19.39 18.25
CA GLU A 3 -10.30 -18.33 19.18
C GLU A 3 -9.19 -17.39 18.64
N ASP A 4 -8.67 -17.65 17.44
CA ASP A 4 -7.41 -17.09 16.91
C ASP A 4 -7.55 -16.00 15.83
N PHE A 5 -8.76 -15.59 15.48
CA PHE A 5 -8.90 -14.24 14.96
C PHE A 5 -8.57 -13.34 16.14
N ALA A 6 -7.58 -12.45 16.06
CA ALA A 6 -7.47 -11.35 17.02
C ALA A 6 -8.87 -10.72 17.13
N LYS A 7 -9.61 -11.08 18.18
CA LYS A 7 -11.08 -10.98 18.16
C LYS A 7 -11.40 -9.51 18.27
N MET A 8 -11.89 -8.94 17.18
CA MET A 8 -12.49 -7.62 17.27
C MET A 8 -13.73 -7.71 18.14
N ASP A 9 -13.88 -6.74 19.04
CA ASP A 9 -15.07 -6.62 19.86
C ASP A 9 -16.25 -6.13 19.01
N GLN A 10 -17.16 -7.06 18.69
CA GLN A 10 -18.36 -6.83 17.89
C GLN A 10 -19.63 -6.66 18.74
N LYS A 11 -19.51 -6.38 20.04
CA LYS A 11 -20.68 -6.26 20.94
C LYS A 11 -21.42 -4.92 20.80
N GLY A 12 -20.74 -3.89 20.29
CA GLY A 12 -21.33 -2.57 20.09
C GLY A 12 -22.35 -2.56 18.95
N GLN A 13 -23.30 -1.62 19.00
CA GLN A 13 -24.31 -1.44 17.95
C GLN A 13 -23.70 -1.01 16.61
N TYR A 14 -22.65 -0.18 16.64
CA TYR A 14 -21.99 0.33 15.44
C TYR A 14 -20.60 -0.29 15.35
N LEU A 15 -20.41 -1.19 14.38
CA LEU A 15 -19.14 -1.85 14.14
C LEU A 15 -18.23 -0.96 13.29
N THR A 16 -17.00 -0.73 13.74
CA THR A 16 -16.09 0.22 13.08
C THR A 16 -15.75 -0.22 11.66
N ILE A 17 -15.40 -1.49 11.48
CA ILE A 17 -15.07 -2.03 10.15
C ILE A 17 -16.23 -1.86 9.15
N GLU A 18 -17.46 -2.14 9.57
CA GLU A 18 -18.62 -2.00 8.68
C GLU A 18 -18.85 -0.54 8.27
N ASN A 19 -18.71 0.39 9.22
CA ASN A 19 -18.83 1.82 8.93
C ASN A 19 -17.72 2.31 7.98
N LEU A 20 -16.48 1.85 8.18
CA LEU A 20 -15.34 2.17 7.30
C LEU A 20 -15.54 1.61 5.89
N LEU A 21 -15.96 0.36 5.76
CA LEU A 21 -16.26 -0.27 4.47
C LEU A 21 -17.45 0.40 3.77
N TYR A 22 -18.47 0.81 4.53
CA TYR A 22 -19.61 1.52 3.96
C TYR A 22 -19.23 2.93 3.47
N TYR A 23 -18.40 3.66 4.24
CA TYR A 23 -17.83 4.93 3.81
C TYR A 23 -17.04 4.79 2.49
N ASP A 24 -16.18 3.78 2.40
CA ASP A 24 -15.40 3.49 1.19
C ASP A 24 -16.30 3.10 0.02
N THR A 25 -17.34 2.31 0.27
CA THR A 25 -18.35 1.92 -0.73
C THR A 25 -19.09 3.13 -1.29
N LEU A 26 -19.51 4.07 -0.44
CA LEU A 26 -20.18 5.30 -0.88
C LEU A 26 -19.28 6.15 -1.78
N ASN A 27 -17.99 6.25 -1.44
CA ASN A 27 -17.03 6.98 -2.27
C ASN A 27 -16.79 6.30 -3.63
N LYS A 28 -16.60 4.98 -3.63
CA LYS A 28 -16.47 4.21 -4.88
C LYS A 28 -17.74 4.27 -5.74
N ALA A 29 -18.92 4.26 -5.12
CA ALA A 29 -20.18 4.45 -5.81
C ALA A 29 -20.25 5.83 -6.48
N ALA A 30 -19.85 6.89 -5.77
CA ALA A 30 -19.76 8.24 -6.34
C ALA A 30 -18.78 8.32 -7.52
N ASP A 31 -17.61 7.66 -7.43
CA ASP A 31 -16.66 7.58 -8.56
C ASP A 31 -17.27 6.89 -9.77
N MET A 32 -18.00 5.78 -9.57
CA MET A 32 -18.71 5.10 -10.64
C MET A 32 -19.82 5.97 -11.23
N ALA A 33 -20.62 6.67 -10.41
CA ALA A 33 -21.64 7.60 -10.89
C ALA A 33 -21.05 8.72 -11.75
N ARG A 34 -19.93 9.32 -11.33
CA ARG A 34 -19.20 10.33 -12.09
C ARG A 34 -18.78 9.81 -13.46
N ILE A 35 -18.19 8.61 -13.53
CA ILE A 35 -17.78 7.98 -14.79
C ILE A 35 -18.97 7.74 -15.72
N LEU A 36 -20.13 7.40 -15.17
CA LEU A 36 -21.37 7.12 -15.91
C LEU A 36 -22.18 8.40 -16.23
N GLY A 37 -21.71 9.60 -15.85
CA GLY A 37 -22.43 10.85 -16.07
C GLY A 37 -23.68 11.03 -15.19
N ARG A 38 -23.74 10.34 -14.03
CA ARG A 38 -24.86 10.39 -13.08
C ARG A 38 -24.59 11.38 -11.94
N SER A 39 -24.58 12.67 -12.26
CA SER A 39 -24.17 13.71 -11.30
C SER A 39 -25.02 13.78 -10.03
N GLU A 40 -26.33 13.49 -10.10
CA GLU A 40 -27.19 13.47 -8.90
C GLU A 40 -26.80 12.36 -7.91
N ASP A 41 -26.49 11.16 -8.41
CA ASP A 41 -26.02 10.03 -7.60
C ASP A 41 -24.64 10.33 -7.00
N GLU A 42 -23.73 10.92 -7.77
CA GLU A 42 -22.41 11.35 -7.28
C GLU A 42 -22.54 12.30 -6.09
N ILE A 43 -23.31 13.38 -6.24
CA ILE A 43 -23.51 14.38 -5.18
C ILE A 43 -24.12 13.73 -3.95
N LYS A 44 -25.16 12.91 -4.13
CA LYS A 44 -25.85 12.21 -3.04
C LYS A 44 -24.90 11.31 -2.25
N TRP A 45 -24.12 10.48 -2.93
CA TRP A 45 -23.24 9.52 -2.27
C TRP A 45 -22.02 10.18 -1.62
N ARG A 46 -21.48 11.26 -2.22
CA ARG A 46 -20.44 12.08 -1.57
C ARG A 46 -20.94 12.74 -0.29
N ALA A 47 -22.15 13.29 -0.31
CA ALA A 47 -22.75 13.90 0.88
C ALA A 47 -22.92 12.87 2.01
N ALA A 48 -23.45 11.67 1.68
CA ALA A 48 -23.58 10.58 2.64
C ALA A 48 -22.22 10.10 3.19
N ALA A 49 -21.19 10.00 2.34
CA ALA A 49 -19.85 9.64 2.77
C ALA A 49 -19.25 10.68 3.73
N ALA A 50 -19.44 11.98 3.45
CA ALA A 50 -18.96 13.05 4.32
C ALA A 50 -19.63 13.01 5.70
N GLU A 51 -20.96 12.87 5.75
CA GLU A 51 -21.71 12.74 7.02
C GLU A 51 -21.26 11.51 7.82
N LEU A 52 -21.05 10.38 7.14
CA LEU A 52 -20.58 9.15 7.77
C LEU A 52 -19.15 9.28 8.31
N LYS A 53 -18.25 9.94 7.57
CA LYS A 53 -16.88 10.21 8.04
C LYS A 53 -16.88 11.02 9.34
N ASP A 54 -17.71 12.05 9.41
CA ASP A 54 -17.86 12.86 10.62
C ASP A 54 -18.41 12.03 11.79
N ALA A 55 -19.41 11.17 11.53
CA ALA A 55 -19.96 10.27 12.54
C ALA A 55 -18.94 9.24 13.03
N ILE A 56 -18.14 8.66 12.14
CA ILE A 56 -17.05 7.72 12.48
C ILE A 56 -16.03 8.42 13.37
N ASN A 57 -15.50 9.56 12.95
CA ASN A 57 -14.48 10.28 13.72
C ASN A 57 -15.00 10.80 15.06
N LYS A 58 -16.28 11.15 15.15
CA LYS A 58 -16.89 11.59 16.40
C LYS A 58 -17.09 10.46 17.41
N ASN A 59 -17.48 9.27 16.95
CA ASN A 59 -17.98 8.22 17.84
C ASN A 59 -17.06 6.99 17.98
N LEU A 60 -16.14 6.78 17.03
CA LEU A 60 -15.32 5.58 16.95
C LEU A 60 -13.81 5.86 16.99
N TYR A 61 -13.39 7.12 16.85
CA TYR A 61 -11.99 7.50 17.08
C TYR A 61 -11.75 7.75 18.57
N ASP A 62 -10.70 7.15 19.11
CA ASP A 62 -10.21 7.41 20.47
C ASP A 62 -8.99 8.35 20.42
N PRO A 63 -9.16 9.64 20.77
CA PRO A 63 -8.08 10.61 20.73
C PRO A 63 -7.01 10.36 21.80
N ALA A 64 -7.30 9.58 22.86
CA ALA A 64 -6.33 9.28 23.92
C ALA A 64 -5.32 8.23 23.46
N THR A 65 -5.77 7.21 22.73
CA THR A 65 -4.91 6.14 22.21
C THR A 65 -4.47 6.35 20.77
N LYS A 66 -5.02 7.36 20.08
CA LYS A 66 -4.76 7.64 18.65
C LYS A 66 -5.10 6.44 17.77
N ALA A 67 -6.26 5.83 18.03
CA ALA A 67 -6.72 4.61 17.38
C ALA A 67 -8.24 4.57 17.26
N TYR A 68 -8.76 3.67 16.43
CA TYR A 68 -10.21 3.45 16.34
C TYR A 68 -10.62 2.30 17.26
N LEU A 69 -11.77 2.46 17.91
CA LEU A 69 -12.45 1.41 18.65
C LEU A 69 -12.89 0.29 17.71
N ASP A 70 -13.06 -0.94 18.20
CA ASP A 70 -13.61 -2.03 17.38
C ASP A 70 -15.09 -1.85 17.06
N SER A 71 -15.84 -1.32 18.04
CA SER A 71 -17.25 -0.95 17.91
C SER A 71 -17.63 0.12 18.93
N SER A 72 -18.81 0.72 18.78
CA SER A 72 -19.33 1.73 19.70
C SER A 72 -19.38 1.23 21.15
N GLY A 73 -18.72 1.94 22.06
CA GLY A 73 -18.64 1.57 23.48
C GLY A 73 -17.61 0.48 23.80
N SER A 74 -16.87 0.01 22.80
CA SER A 74 -15.80 -0.98 23.00
C SER A 74 -14.65 -0.40 23.82
N ARG A 75 -13.96 -1.30 24.54
CA ARG A 75 -12.67 -1.02 25.19
C ARG A 75 -11.49 -1.56 24.40
N GLU A 76 -11.72 -2.18 23.26
CA GLU A 76 -10.69 -2.73 22.38
C GLU A 76 -10.41 -1.78 21.20
N ARG A 77 -9.17 -1.83 20.69
CA ARG A 77 -8.71 -1.11 19.49
C ARG A 77 -7.83 -2.06 18.68
N HIS A 78 -8.42 -2.82 17.79
CA HIS A 78 -7.70 -3.77 16.95
C HIS A 78 -6.89 -3.02 15.88
N GLN A 79 -5.62 -3.41 15.68
CA GLN A 79 -4.70 -2.77 14.73
C GLN A 79 -5.33 -2.57 13.34
N GLY A 80 -6.00 -3.60 12.84
CA GLY A 80 -6.64 -3.59 11.52
C GLY A 80 -7.77 -2.56 11.37
N ALA A 81 -8.43 -2.12 12.45
CA ALA A 81 -9.44 -1.07 12.38
C ALA A 81 -8.79 0.30 12.10
N SER A 82 -7.73 0.64 12.83
CA SER A 82 -6.95 1.85 12.58
C SER A 82 -6.23 1.82 11.23
N ALA A 83 -5.73 0.66 10.80
CA ALA A 83 -5.12 0.50 9.48
C ALA A 83 -6.14 0.71 8.35
N LEU A 84 -7.33 0.10 8.45
CA LEU A 84 -8.40 0.34 7.49
C LEU A 84 -8.83 1.81 7.48
N ALA A 85 -8.91 2.46 8.64
CA ALA A 85 -9.27 3.87 8.74
C ALA A 85 -8.27 4.80 8.02
N LEU A 86 -6.98 4.50 8.11
CA LEU A 86 -5.92 5.19 7.35
C LEU A 86 -6.06 4.91 5.85
N GLN A 87 -6.30 3.66 5.47
CA GLN A 87 -6.43 3.20 4.09
C GLN A 87 -7.58 3.91 3.37
N VAL A 88 -8.76 3.95 3.97
CA VAL A 88 -9.95 4.56 3.33
C VAL A 88 -9.95 6.09 3.45
N GLY A 89 -9.05 6.67 4.26
CA GLY A 89 -8.92 8.13 4.38
C GLY A 89 -9.98 8.78 5.27
N VAL A 90 -10.48 8.08 6.29
CA VAL A 90 -11.33 8.72 7.31
C VAL A 90 -10.52 9.49 8.35
N VAL A 91 -9.27 9.09 8.61
CA VAL A 91 -8.42 9.71 9.64
C VAL A 91 -8.17 11.18 9.28
N PRO A 92 -8.40 12.13 10.20
CA PRO A 92 -8.07 13.54 9.99
C PRO A 92 -6.59 13.73 9.68
N GLU A 93 -6.25 14.63 8.74
CA GLU A 93 -4.88 14.83 8.27
C GLU A 93 -3.89 15.07 9.42
N SER A 94 -4.28 15.91 10.39
CA SER A 94 -3.48 16.22 11.59
C SER A 94 -3.22 15.04 12.51
N GLU A 95 -4.02 13.98 12.42
CA GLU A 95 -3.92 12.78 13.27
C GLU A 95 -3.26 11.60 12.53
N ARG A 96 -3.09 11.67 11.20
CA ARG A 96 -2.59 10.55 10.37
C ARG A 96 -1.30 9.96 10.90
N LYS A 97 -0.30 10.81 11.20
CA LYS A 97 0.98 10.36 11.75
C LYS A 97 0.80 9.61 13.07
N ALA A 98 -0.01 10.13 13.98
CA ALA A 98 -0.20 9.52 15.29
C ALA A 98 -0.91 8.16 15.20
N VAL A 99 -1.88 8.02 14.30
CA VAL A 99 -2.56 6.75 14.03
C VAL A 99 -1.62 5.75 13.34
N MET A 100 -0.77 6.21 12.42
CA MET A 100 0.27 5.37 11.81
C MET A 100 1.26 4.85 12.85
N ASP A 101 1.74 5.72 13.74
CA ASP A 101 2.63 5.34 14.84
C ASP A 101 1.95 4.30 15.76
N TYR A 102 0.66 4.48 16.09
CA TYR A 102 -0.12 3.50 16.83
C TYR A 102 -0.12 2.13 16.12
N VAL A 103 -0.43 2.11 14.81
CA VAL A 103 -0.47 0.87 14.02
C VAL A 103 0.89 0.17 14.03
N LYS A 104 1.98 0.90 13.80
CA LYS A 104 3.34 0.33 13.75
C LYS A 104 3.79 -0.23 15.09
N ASN A 105 3.42 0.42 16.19
CA ASN A 105 3.76 -0.03 17.55
C ASN A 105 3.10 -1.35 17.97
N GLN A 106 2.10 -1.85 17.25
CA GLN A 106 1.48 -3.15 17.53
C GLN A 106 2.26 -4.35 16.95
N GLY A 107 3.30 -4.12 16.15
CA GLY A 107 3.93 -5.21 15.38
C GLY A 107 2.93 -5.84 14.40
N PHE A 108 2.85 -7.18 14.36
CA PHE A 108 1.83 -7.89 13.57
C PHE A 108 0.61 -8.25 14.42
N GLY A 109 -0.20 -7.26 14.77
CA GLY A 109 -1.34 -7.40 15.67
C GLY A 109 -2.70 -7.63 14.98
N THR A 110 -2.74 -7.71 13.65
CA THR A 110 -4.00 -7.80 12.90
C THR A 110 -4.41 -9.24 12.58
N SER A 111 -5.71 -9.50 12.59
CA SER A 111 -6.29 -10.71 12.01
C SER A 111 -5.92 -10.85 10.52
N ILE A 112 -5.85 -12.10 10.06
CA ILE A 112 -5.51 -12.44 8.68
C ILE A 112 -6.46 -11.83 7.64
N VAL A 113 -7.74 -11.63 8.01
CA VAL A 113 -8.76 -11.02 7.16
C VAL A 113 -8.45 -9.56 6.88
N LEU A 114 -7.98 -8.82 7.90
CA LEU A 114 -7.65 -7.40 7.79
C LEU A 114 -6.19 -7.14 7.40
N ALA A 115 -5.38 -8.20 7.28
CA ALA A 115 -3.98 -8.06 6.90
C ALA A 115 -3.81 -7.54 5.46
N TYR A 116 -4.78 -7.79 4.56
CA TYR A 116 -4.79 -7.16 3.24
C TYR A 116 -4.82 -5.62 3.35
N ASN A 117 -5.75 -5.10 4.17
CA ASN A 117 -5.93 -3.67 4.39
C ASN A 117 -4.71 -3.04 5.05
N LEU A 118 -4.10 -3.73 6.03
CA LEU A 118 -2.84 -3.32 6.63
C LEU A 118 -1.73 -3.20 5.58
N MET A 119 -1.51 -4.23 4.76
CA MET A 119 -0.43 -4.22 3.76
C MET A 119 -0.66 -3.16 2.68
N GLU A 120 -1.90 -3.00 2.19
CA GLU A 120 -2.23 -1.95 1.22
C GLU A 120 -1.97 -0.56 1.80
N MET A 121 -2.45 -0.32 3.03
CA MET A 121 -2.21 0.94 3.74
C MET A 121 -0.71 1.23 3.91
N LEU A 122 0.09 0.25 4.33
CA LEU A 122 1.53 0.46 4.52
C LEU A 122 2.23 0.84 3.22
N TYR A 123 2.00 0.11 2.13
CA TYR A 123 2.62 0.42 0.83
C TYR A 123 2.10 1.71 0.19
N ASP A 124 0.85 2.11 0.46
CA ASP A 124 0.30 3.37 -0.04
C ASP A 124 0.80 4.59 0.76
N ASN A 125 1.45 4.37 1.90
CA ASN A 125 2.01 5.42 2.75
C ASN A 125 3.55 5.29 2.91
N ASP A 126 4.23 4.64 1.96
CA ASP A 126 5.69 4.46 1.94
C ASP A 126 6.30 3.69 3.12
N GLU A 127 5.49 2.93 3.87
CA GLU A 127 5.90 2.17 5.04
C GLU A 127 6.45 0.77 4.68
N GLY A 128 7.19 0.70 3.58
CA GLY A 128 7.74 -0.54 3.01
C GLY A 128 8.68 -1.31 3.95
N GLU A 129 9.45 -0.59 4.78
CA GLU A 129 10.32 -1.20 5.81
C GLU A 129 9.50 -1.92 6.89
N PHE A 130 8.41 -1.32 7.34
CA PHE A 130 7.55 -1.97 8.33
C PHE A 130 6.83 -3.17 7.68
N ALA A 131 6.28 -3.00 6.48
CA ALA A 131 5.69 -4.10 5.70
C ALA A 131 6.65 -5.30 5.56
N TYR A 132 7.92 -5.05 5.23
CA TYR A 132 8.96 -6.07 5.19
C TYR A 132 9.14 -6.78 6.53
N SER A 133 9.22 -6.02 7.63
CA SER A 133 9.42 -6.60 8.96
C SER A 133 8.28 -7.56 9.37
N LEU A 134 7.03 -7.28 8.97
CA LEU A 134 5.88 -8.14 9.22
C LEU A 134 5.94 -9.44 8.41
N VAL A 135 6.24 -9.32 7.11
CA VAL A 135 6.25 -10.46 6.18
C VAL A 135 7.43 -11.40 6.45
N ASN A 136 8.61 -10.83 6.74
CA ASN A 136 9.84 -11.58 6.96
C ASN A 136 9.95 -12.19 8.38
N SER A 137 9.03 -11.84 9.30
CA SER A 137 9.01 -12.41 10.64
C SER A 137 8.60 -13.89 10.60
N GLU A 138 9.44 -14.75 11.18
CA GLU A 138 9.13 -16.15 11.45
C GLU A 138 8.31 -16.38 12.74
N ASN A 139 8.13 -15.31 13.54
CA ASN A 139 7.35 -15.39 14.77
C ASN A 139 5.85 -15.33 14.45
N PHE A 140 5.04 -15.96 15.29
CA PHE A 140 3.59 -15.85 15.21
C PHE A 140 3.14 -14.40 15.49
N PRO A 141 2.14 -13.86 14.76
CA PRO A 141 1.50 -14.39 13.55
C PRO A 141 2.23 -13.97 12.26
N GLY A 142 1.91 -14.62 11.12
CA GLY A 142 2.33 -14.14 9.79
C GLY A 142 2.72 -15.24 8.79
N TRP A 143 3.12 -14.83 7.58
CA TRP A 143 3.53 -15.74 6.51
C TRP A 143 4.85 -16.46 6.80
N GLY A 144 5.84 -15.78 7.38
CA GLY A 144 7.09 -16.44 7.79
C GLY A 144 6.85 -17.53 8.84
N TYR A 145 5.91 -17.30 9.77
CA TYR A 145 5.46 -18.34 10.70
C TYR A 145 4.82 -19.54 9.97
N MET A 146 3.93 -19.31 8.99
CA MET A 146 3.35 -20.39 8.18
C MET A 146 4.45 -21.23 7.50
N LEU A 147 5.40 -20.56 6.85
CA LEU A 147 6.54 -21.22 6.19
C LEU A 147 7.39 -22.04 7.17
N LYS A 148 7.70 -21.47 8.35
CA LYS A 148 8.42 -22.17 9.43
C LYS A 148 7.70 -23.42 9.92
N LYS A 149 6.37 -23.45 9.84
CA LYS A 149 5.54 -24.61 10.16
C LYS A 149 5.36 -25.59 9.01
N GLY A 150 6.03 -25.38 7.87
CA GLY A 150 5.99 -26.28 6.71
C GLY A 150 4.82 -26.03 5.77
N ALA A 151 4.20 -24.84 5.81
CA ALA A 151 3.16 -24.48 4.86
C ALA A 151 3.68 -24.47 3.42
N THR A 152 2.97 -25.14 2.51
CA THR A 152 3.18 -25.10 1.05
C THR A 152 2.10 -24.29 0.32
N SER A 153 1.12 -23.79 1.06
CA SER A 153 -0.02 -22.99 0.63
C SER A 153 -0.37 -21.97 1.73
N THR A 154 -1.19 -20.96 1.43
CA THR A 154 -1.63 -19.98 2.44
C THR A 154 -2.82 -20.51 3.23
N TRP A 155 -2.78 -20.37 4.55
CA TRP A 155 -3.80 -20.89 5.45
C TRP A 155 -4.95 -19.90 5.67
N GLU A 156 -6.10 -20.38 6.14
CA GLU A 156 -7.25 -19.54 6.51
C GLU A 156 -7.05 -18.82 7.86
N SER A 157 -6.09 -19.22 8.69
CA SER A 157 -5.75 -18.54 9.94
C SER A 157 -4.24 -18.52 10.18
N TRP A 158 -3.78 -17.62 11.03
CA TRP A 158 -2.37 -17.57 11.43
C TRP A 158 -1.90 -18.80 12.20
N VAL A 159 -2.77 -19.47 12.96
CA VAL A 159 -2.40 -20.61 13.82
C VAL A 159 -2.33 -21.91 13.03
N GLY A 160 -3.03 -21.99 11.89
CA GLY A 160 -3.30 -23.24 11.17
C GLY A 160 -4.73 -23.74 11.44
N PRO A 161 -5.08 -24.98 11.04
CA PRO A 161 -6.42 -25.51 11.12
C PRO A 161 -6.78 -25.77 12.57
N ILE A 162 -7.80 -25.07 13.04
CA ILE A 162 -8.50 -25.40 14.27
C ILE A 162 -9.98 -25.38 13.91
N ASN A 163 -10.62 -26.54 13.86
CA ASN A 163 -12.06 -26.74 13.61
C ASN A 163 -12.67 -25.87 12.48
N LEU A 164 -12.93 -26.48 11.32
CA LEU A 164 -13.49 -25.86 10.10
C LEU A 164 -12.55 -24.88 9.37
N ILE A 165 -11.31 -24.67 9.83
CA ILE A 165 -10.29 -23.85 9.14
C ILE A 165 -9.47 -24.72 8.16
N THR A 166 -9.27 -24.24 6.93
CA THR A 166 -8.44 -24.92 5.91
C THR A 166 -6.97 -24.48 5.89
N TYR A 167 -6.08 -25.39 5.49
CA TYR A 167 -4.69 -25.10 5.12
C TYR A 167 -4.56 -24.48 3.72
N GLU A 168 -5.62 -24.44 2.93
CA GLU A 168 -5.61 -23.94 1.56
C GLU A 168 -6.68 -22.86 1.40
N HIS A 169 -6.32 -21.62 1.69
CA HIS A 169 -7.22 -20.48 1.57
C HIS A 169 -6.58 -19.33 0.78
N PRO A 170 -7.07 -19.03 -0.44
CA PRO A 170 -6.41 -18.09 -1.35
C PRO A 170 -6.48 -16.63 -0.89
N PHE A 171 -7.38 -16.29 0.04
CA PHE A 171 -7.53 -14.92 0.51
C PHE A 171 -6.27 -14.35 1.17
N ALA A 172 -5.31 -15.17 1.59
CA ALA A 172 -4.07 -14.79 2.26
C ALA A 172 -2.88 -14.83 1.30
N ALA A 173 -3.12 -15.21 0.04
CA ALA A 173 -2.13 -15.19 -1.04
C ALA A 173 -1.93 -13.79 -1.63
N PHE A 174 -2.58 -12.75 -1.11
CA PHE A 174 -2.46 -11.38 -1.60
C PHE A 174 -1.03 -10.82 -1.55
N MET A 175 -0.12 -11.42 -0.77
CA MET A 175 1.29 -11.03 -0.79
C MET A 175 1.93 -11.21 -2.16
N ALA A 176 1.46 -12.17 -2.98
CA ALA A 176 1.90 -12.29 -4.37
C ALA A 176 1.64 -11.00 -5.18
N ARG A 177 0.52 -10.30 -4.91
CA ARG A 177 0.25 -8.99 -5.49
C ARG A 177 1.22 -7.94 -4.93
N PHE A 178 1.40 -7.88 -3.60
CA PHE A 178 2.25 -6.85 -2.99
C PHE A 178 3.75 -6.99 -3.30
N PHE A 179 4.23 -8.19 -3.66
CA PHE A 179 5.58 -8.32 -4.22
C PHE A 179 5.74 -7.57 -5.56
N ILE A 180 4.68 -7.50 -6.36
CA ILE A 180 4.67 -6.76 -7.62
C ILE A 180 4.36 -5.28 -7.36
N SER A 181 3.25 -4.99 -6.70
CA SER A 181 2.73 -3.62 -6.57
C SER A 181 3.37 -2.82 -5.44
N GLY A 182 3.81 -3.46 -4.37
CA GLY A 182 4.47 -2.81 -3.24
C GLY A 182 5.99 -2.86 -3.35
N LEU A 183 6.56 -4.06 -3.29
CA LEU A 183 8.02 -4.26 -3.25
C LEU A 183 8.73 -3.80 -4.54
N VAL A 184 8.29 -4.30 -5.70
CA VAL A 184 8.81 -3.83 -7.00
C VAL A 184 8.19 -2.48 -7.38
N GLY A 185 6.94 -2.24 -7.00
CA GLY A 185 6.30 -0.93 -7.10
C GLY A 185 5.43 -0.73 -8.34
N ILE A 186 5.02 -1.77 -9.07
CA ILE A 186 4.25 -1.63 -10.31
C ILE A 186 2.75 -1.51 -9.97
N LYS A 187 2.17 -0.31 -10.12
CA LYS A 187 0.75 -0.04 -9.87
C LYS A 187 0.09 0.70 -11.04
N PRO A 188 -1.22 0.53 -11.27
CA PRO A 188 -1.96 1.41 -12.17
C PRO A 188 -2.14 2.78 -11.51
N ALA A 189 -1.72 3.85 -12.18
CA ALA A 189 -2.02 5.24 -11.79
C ALA A 189 -3.28 5.79 -12.47
N ALA A 190 -3.73 5.13 -13.55
CA ALA A 190 -5.01 5.39 -14.20
C ALA A 190 -5.68 4.07 -14.65
N PRO A 191 -7.01 4.07 -14.88
CA PRO A 191 -7.72 2.88 -15.35
C PRO A 191 -7.08 2.22 -16.57
N GLY A 192 -6.98 0.89 -16.54
CA GLY A 192 -6.41 0.11 -17.65
C GLY A 192 -4.90 0.26 -17.84
N PHE A 193 -4.16 0.83 -16.88
CA PHE A 193 -2.73 1.13 -16.99
C PHE A 193 -2.40 2.15 -18.11
N ALA A 194 -3.33 3.05 -18.43
CA ALA A 194 -3.03 4.19 -19.29
C ALA A 194 -1.88 5.05 -18.71
N GLU A 195 -1.83 5.12 -17.37
CA GLU A 195 -0.72 5.65 -16.59
C GLU A 195 -0.28 4.58 -15.59
N ILE A 196 1.02 4.43 -15.44
CA ILE A 196 1.68 3.44 -14.60
C ILE A 196 2.45 4.17 -13.51
N GLU A 197 2.38 3.71 -12.27
CA GLU A 197 3.32 4.09 -11.23
C GLU A 197 4.36 2.97 -11.07
N ILE A 198 5.63 3.38 -11.01
CA ILE A 198 6.77 2.54 -10.62
C ILE A 198 7.37 3.16 -9.36
N ARG A 199 6.95 2.66 -8.20
CA ARG A 199 7.38 3.14 -6.87
C ARG A 199 7.94 1.99 -6.02
N PRO A 200 9.23 1.64 -6.21
CA PRO A 200 9.86 0.57 -5.46
C PRO A 200 9.94 0.86 -3.97
N HIS A 201 9.82 -0.18 -3.14
CA HIS A 201 10.04 -0.09 -1.68
C HIS A 201 11.17 -1.03 -1.25
N PRO A 202 12.44 -0.72 -1.54
CA PRO A 202 13.56 -1.54 -1.11
C PRO A 202 13.62 -1.55 0.42
N ALA A 203 13.52 -2.73 1.02
CA ALA A 203 13.40 -2.87 2.46
C ALA A 203 14.35 -3.90 3.05
N GLY A 204 14.67 -3.78 4.33
CA GLY A 204 15.49 -4.73 5.08
C GLY A 204 16.81 -5.09 4.40
N ASP A 205 17.11 -6.38 4.34
CA ASP A 205 18.34 -6.91 3.75
C ASP A 205 18.24 -7.20 2.24
N LEU A 206 17.05 -7.00 1.63
CA LEU A 206 16.81 -7.29 0.22
C LEU A 206 17.76 -6.49 -0.67
N LYS A 207 18.51 -7.20 -1.52
CA LYS A 207 19.49 -6.58 -2.43
C LYS A 207 18.88 -6.22 -3.78
N TRP A 208 17.84 -6.92 -4.18
CA TRP A 208 17.17 -6.70 -5.46
C TRP A 208 15.74 -7.23 -5.42
N ALA A 209 14.88 -6.71 -6.30
CA ALA A 209 13.62 -7.34 -6.66
C ALA A 209 13.29 -7.06 -8.13
N LYS A 210 12.54 -7.96 -8.76
CA LYS A 210 12.08 -7.79 -10.15
C LYS A 210 10.70 -8.39 -10.36
N ALA A 211 9.88 -7.73 -11.16
CA ALA A 211 8.60 -8.25 -11.59
C ALA A 211 8.32 -7.84 -13.04
N ARG A 212 7.49 -8.64 -13.69
CA ARG A 212 6.87 -8.32 -14.98
C ARG A 212 5.39 -8.64 -14.90
N MET A 213 4.56 -7.86 -15.58
CA MET A 213 3.12 -8.05 -15.59
C MET A 213 2.56 -7.74 -16.98
N ARG A 214 1.65 -8.59 -17.45
CA ARG A 214 0.89 -8.32 -18.67
C ARG A 214 -0.28 -7.40 -18.36
N ILE A 215 -0.33 -6.29 -19.08
CA ILE A 215 -1.40 -5.30 -19.08
C ILE A 215 -2.00 -5.20 -20.49
N LEU A 216 -3.12 -4.52 -20.66
CA LEU A 216 -3.81 -4.47 -21.96
C LEU A 216 -2.90 -3.96 -23.11
N PRO A 217 -2.09 -2.90 -22.94
CA PRO A 217 -1.21 -2.41 -24.01
C PRO A 217 0.04 -3.26 -24.26
N GLY A 218 0.40 -4.20 -23.37
CA GLY A 218 1.62 -5.01 -23.49
C GLY A 218 2.16 -5.50 -22.15
N GLU A 219 3.48 -5.67 -22.05
CA GLU A 219 4.15 -6.06 -20.80
C GLU A 219 4.80 -4.83 -20.16
N VAL A 220 4.62 -4.67 -18.84
CA VAL A 220 5.40 -3.76 -18.00
C VAL A 220 6.36 -4.58 -17.17
N ALA A 221 7.61 -4.15 -17.08
CA ALA A 221 8.62 -4.76 -16.23
C ALA A 221 9.39 -3.71 -15.44
N ALA A 222 9.75 -4.05 -14.21
CA ALA A 222 10.64 -3.25 -13.39
C ALA A 222 11.55 -4.16 -12.57
N SER A 223 12.79 -3.73 -12.39
CA SER A 223 13.74 -4.37 -11.50
C SER A 223 14.61 -3.33 -10.83
N TRP A 224 14.86 -3.51 -9.54
CA TRP A 224 15.78 -2.67 -8.81
C TRP A 224 16.86 -3.47 -8.11
N GLU A 225 18.00 -2.83 -7.88
CA GLU A 225 19.13 -3.33 -7.10
C GLU A 225 19.62 -2.22 -6.16
N LYS A 226 19.94 -2.57 -4.91
CA LYS A 226 20.52 -1.64 -3.92
C LYS A 226 21.88 -2.17 -3.46
N SER A 227 22.90 -1.32 -3.51
CA SER A 227 24.24 -1.61 -3.00
C SER A 227 24.76 -0.43 -2.17
N ASN A 228 26.00 -0.54 -1.69
CA ASN A 228 26.67 0.58 -1.04
C ASN A 228 26.97 1.74 -2.00
N ASP A 229 26.97 1.47 -3.32
CA ASP A 229 27.28 2.44 -4.36
C ASP A 229 26.02 3.17 -4.87
N GLY A 230 24.85 2.91 -4.25
CA GLY A 230 23.59 3.55 -4.60
C GLY A 230 22.47 2.58 -5.00
N PHE A 231 21.49 3.12 -5.71
CA PHE A 231 20.27 2.41 -6.12
C PHE A 231 20.14 2.43 -7.64
N LYS A 232 19.80 1.28 -8.23
CA LYS A 232 19.56 1.13 -9.67
C LYS A 232 18.14 0.67 -9.92
N LEU A 233 17.48 1.24 -10.92
CA LEU A 233 16.12 0.88 -11.34
C LEU A 233 16.06 0.79 -12.86
N ALA A 234 15.77 -0.40 -13.37
CA ALA A 234 15.46 -0.63 -14.78
C ALA A 234 13.95 -0.77 -14.96
N VAL A 235 13.40 -0.11 -15.99
CA VAL A 235 11.96 -0.07 -16.28
C VAL A 235 11.72 -0.27 -17.76
N GLU A 236 10.72 -1.08 -18.07
CA GLU A 236 10.19 -1.28 -19.42
C GLU A 236 8.68 -1.04 -19.42
N THR A 237 8.23 -0.12 -20.26
CA THR A 237 6.81 0.23 -20.42
C THR A 237 6.36 0.02 -21.86
N PRO A 238 5.17 -0.59 -22.10
CA PRO A 238 4.70 -0.85 -23.44
C PRO A 238 4.22 0.44 -24.13
N GLY A 239 4.09 0.39 -25.45
CA GLY A 239 3.55 1.50 -26.24
C GLY A 239 2.19 1.99 -25.73
N ASN A 240 1.88 3.26 -25.97
CA ASN A 240 0.63 3.90 -25.55
C ASN A 240 0.41 3.92 -24.02
N THR A 241 1.50 4.01 -23.24
CA THR A 241 1.47 4.22 -21.79
C THR A 241 2.34 5.42 -21.41
N ARG A 242 2.06 6.00 -20.24
CA ARG A 242 2.98 6.89 -19.51
C ARG A 242 3.31 6.28 -18.16
N ALA A 243 4.47 6.59 -17.62
CA ALA A 243 4.87 6.13 -16.30
C ALA A 243 5.37 7.27 -15.40
N ARG A 244 4.92 7.27 -14.15
CA ARG A 244 5.54 8.00 -13.04
C ARG A 244 6.56 7.07 -12.39
N ILE A 245 7.82 7.44 -12.47
CA ILE A 245 8.96 6.73 -11.87
C ILE A 245 9.33 7.43 -10.58
N CYS A 246 9.17 6.76 -9.46
CA CYS A 246 9.52 7.27 -8.13
C CYS A 246 10.82 6.61 -7.69
N ILE A 247 11.91 7.37 -7.65
CA ILE A 247 13.23 6.83 -7.30
C ILE A 247 13.49 7.07 -5.81
N PRO A 248 13.64 6.02 -4.98
CA PRO A 248 13.94 6.17 -3.57
C PRO A 248 15.32 6.79 -3.40
N VAL A 249 15.42 7.78 -2.52
CA VAL A 249 16.64 8.49 -2.16
C VAL A 249 16.78 8.50 -0.63
N PRO A 250 17.98 8.24 -0.08
CA PRO A 250 18.18 8.37 1.36
C PRO A 250 17.82 9.77 1.85
N ALA A 251 17.17 9.86 3.01
CA ALA A 251 16.90 11.14 3.65
C ALA A 251 18.21 11.91 3.88
N ASP A 252 18.15 13.23 3.74
CA ASP A 252 19.23 14.17 4.06
C ASP A 252 20.57 13.89 3.34
N THR A 253 20.54 13.22 2.18
CA THR A 253 21.72 12.96 1.36
C THR A 253 21.66 13.74 0.05
N GLU A 254 22.78 14.34 -0.35
CA GLU A 254 22.92 14.85 -1.72
C GLU A 254 22.96 13.67 -2.70
N VAL A 255 21.94 13.56 -3.56
CA VAL A 255 21.83 12.47 -4.52
C VAL A 255 21.87 13.01 -5.94
N LYS A 256 22.58 12.28 -6.80
CA LYS A 256 22.58 12.47 -8.24
C LYS A 256 21.73 11.37 -8.88
N ILE A 257 20.79 11.75 -9.74
CA ILE A 257 20.04 10.79 -10.55
C ILE A 257 20.55 10.81 -11.98
N LEU A 258 20.94 9.64 -12.47
CA LEU A 258 21.29 9.37 -13.86
C LEU A 258 20.16 8.58 -14.53
N GLU A 259 19.95 8.83 -15.81
CA GLU A 259 19.25 7.90 -16.71
C GLU A 259 20.19 7.57 -17.87
N SER A 260 20.41 6.27 -18.13
CA SER A 260 21.34 5.80 -19.18
C SER A 260 22.73 6.46 -19.10
N GLY A 261 23.20 6.75 -17.88
CA GLY A 261 24.49 7.40 -17.60
C GLY A 261 24.49 8.93 -17.70
N LYS A 262 23.35 9.55 -18.05
CA LYS A 262 23.15 11.00 -18.20
C LYS A 262 22.44 11.60 -17.00
N LYS A 263 23.00 12.65 -16.38
CA LYS A 263 22.44 13.29 -15.19
C LYS A 263 21.10 13.99 -15.49
N LEU A 264 20.07 13.62 -14.73
CA LEU A 264 18.75 14.23 -14.72
C LEU A 264 18.52 15.17 -13.53
N TRP A 265 19.15 14.88 -12.38
CA TRP A 265 18.96 15.61 -11.11
C TRP A 265 20.29 15.80 -10.37
N PRO A 266 20.51 16.92 -9.65
CA PRO A 266 19.59 18.07 -9.47
C PRO A 266 19.53 18.99 -10.70
N GLU A 267 20.60 19.02 -11.49
CA GLU A 267 20.65 19.78 -12.74
C GLU A 267 20.78 18.81 -13.91
N ARG A 268 19.93 18.98 -14.91
CA ARG A 268 19.96 18.16 -16.11
C ARG A 268 21.21 18.46 -16.95
N GLU A 269 21.94 17.42 -17.34
CA GLU A 269 23.05 17.57 -18.27
C GLU A 269 22.61 17.62 -19.73
N LEU A 270 23.45 18.22 -20.57
CA LEU A 270 23.25 18.25 -22.02
C LEU A 270 23.27 16.82 -22.59
N GLY A 271 22.24 16.47 -23.36
CA GLY A 271 22.09 15.15 -23.99
C GLY A 271 21.34 14.12 -23.15
N ALA A 272 20.84 14.47 -21.96
CA ALA A 272 19.84 13.67 -21.27
C ALA A 272 18.48 13.70 -22.01
N ASP A 273 17.71 12.62 -21.98
CA ASP A 273 16.45 12.50 -22.73
C ASP A 273 15.46 13.62 -22.37
N PRO A 274 15.13 14.53 -23.31
CA PRO A 274 14.26 15.68 -23.05
C PRO A 274 12.81 15.28 -22.72
N ASN A 275 12.40 14.04 -22.98
CA ASN A 275 11.04 13.57 -22.71
C ASN A 275 10.83 13.12 -21.26
N ILE A 276 11.91 12.89 -20.51
CA ILE A 276 11.81 12.60 -19.08
C ILE A 276 11.56 13.92 -18.35
N LYS A 277 10.47 14.05 -17.60
CA LYS A 277 10.13 15.28 -16.88
C LYS A 277 10.26 15.07 -15.39
N PHE A 278 10.96 15.97 -14.69
CA PHE A 278 10.91 16.01 -13.24
C PHE A 278 9.50 16.43 -12.79
N LEU A 279 8.95 15.76 -11.79
CA LEU A 279 7.66 16.08 -11.21
C LEU A 279 7.82 16.74 -9.84
N GLN A 280 8.41 16.02 -8.89
CA GLN A 280 8.52 16.47 -7.50
C GLN A 280 9.61 15.70 -6.73
N GLN A 281 9.99 16.23 -5.57
CA GLN A 281 10.75 15.53 -4.54
C GLN A 281 9.91 15.51 -3.27
N GLU A 282 9.49 14.32 -2.84
CA GLU A 282 8.60 14.14 -1.69
C GLU A 282 8.88 12.79 -1.01
N ASN A 283 8.80 12.74 0.31
CA ASN A 283 8.85 11.49 1.12
C ASN A 283 10.02 10.55 0.78
N ASN A 284 11.25 11.08 0.65
CA ASN A 284 12.44 10.29 0.27
C ASN A 284 12.36 9.69 -1.14
N TYR A 285 11.60 10.30 -2.05
CA TYR A 285 11.60 9.98 -3.47
C TYR A 285 11.83 11.21 -4.32
N ILE A 286 12.39 10.96 -5.52
CA ILE A 286 12.44 11.92 -6.61
C ILE A 286 11.68 11.33 -7.79
N ASP A 287 10.68 12.06 -8.25
CA ASP A 287 9.69 11.55 -9.19
C ASP A 287 9.90 12.13 -10.59
N PHE A 288 9.78 11.26 -11.60
CA PHE A 288 9.85 11.62 -13.00
C PHE A 288 8.65 11.07 -13.78
N GLU A 289 8.19 11.79 -14.79
CA GLU A 289 7.29 11.28 -15.82
C GLU A 289 8.10 10.83 -17.04
N VAL A 290 7.78 9.66 -17.57
CA VAL A 290 8.34 9.10 -18.80
C VAL A 290 7.24 8.56 -19.73
N GLY A 291 7.57 8.44 -21.01
CA GLY A 291 6.71 7.79 -22.00
C GLY A 291 6.87 6.26 -22.00
N SER A 292 6.46 5.64 -23.10
CA SER A 292 6.75 4.23 -23.37
C SER A 292 8.22 4.04 -23.73
N GLY A 293 8.89 3.04 -23.18
CA GLY A 293 10.27 2.73 -23.54
C GLY A 293 11.00 1.89 -22.49
N THR A 294 12.32 1.83 -22.65
CA THR A 294 13.23 1.20 -21.69
C THR A 294 14.08 2.29 -21.05
N TYR A 295 14.12 2.29 -19.73
CA TYR A 295 14.84 3.29 -18.93
C TYR A 295 15.75 2.61 -17.91
N SER A 296 16.90 3.23 -17.65
CA SER A 296 17.87 2.74 -16.66
C SER A 296 18.29 3.88 -15.74
N PHE A 297 17.66 3.95 -14.58
CA PHE A 297 17.92 4.96 -13.57
C PHE A 297 18.98 4.52 -12.56
N GLN A 298 19.80 5.46 -12.11
CA GLN A 298 20.75 5.26 -11.02
C GLN A 298 20.70 6.46 -10.07
N ALA A 299 20.48 6.22 -8.79
CA ALA A 299 20.67 7.19 -7.71
C ALA A 299 22.01 6.90 -7.02
N LEU A 300 22.92 7.87 -7.08
CA LEU A 300 24.29 7.82 -6.55
C LEU A 300 24.50 8.88 -5.48
#